data_AF-A0A9D9DEJ2-F1
#
_entry.id   AF-A0A9D9DEJ2-F1
#
_cell.length_a   1.000
_cell.length_b   1.000
_cell.length_c   1.000
_cell.angle_alpha   90.00
_cell.angle_beta   90.00
_cell.angle_gamma   90.00
#
_symmetry.space_group_name_H-M   'P 1'
#
loop_
_entity.id
_entity.type
_entity.pdbx_description
1 polymer ?
#
loop_
_entity_poly.entity_id
_entity_poly.type
_entity_poly.pdbx_seq_one_letter_code
_entity_poly.pdbx_strand_id
1 'polypeptide(L)'
;MNLYKSIEIIKDFFTPRNKNVNLGAAEDIKILSKLADKAEYMRARNGVVYFYYVPSNEKDIDIAKFLMVRNGLKPHVHKSRYSYAPVMVLRILHSDIRKSPSRRLFVRSIKPKPHVDIQDYDSVIQAIRNQMREKFR
;
A
#
# COMPACT_ATOMS: atom_id res chain seq x y z
N MET A 1 -34.61 -4.21 -19.04
CA MET A 1 -33.86 -3.42 -18.04
C MET A 1 -32.40 -3.87 -18.14
N ASN A 2 -31.55 -3.02 -18.73
CA ASN A 2 -30.33 -3.45 -19.43
C ASN A 2 -29.17 -3.77 -18.49
N LEU A 3 -28.81 -5.06 -18.38
CA LEU A 3 -27.59 -5.56 -17.74
C LEU A 3 -26.31 -4.85 -18.24
N TYR A 4 -26.33 -4.36 -19.48
CA TYR A 4 -25.23 -3.62 -20.10
C TYR A 4 -24.91 -2.29 -19.39
N LYS A 5 -25.92 -1.57 -18.86
CA LYS A 5 -25.67 -0.33 -18.10
C LYS A 5 -24.91 -0.59 -16.80
N SER A 6 -25.18 -1.72 -16.15
CA SER A 6 -24.50 -2.12 -14.91
C SER A 6 -23.05 -2.54 -15.17
N ILE A 7 -22.75 -3.11 -16.34
CA ILE A 7 -21.40 -3.50 -16.74
C ILE A 7 -20.56 -2.28 -17.15
N GLU A 8 -21.15 -1.28 -17.80
CA GLU A 8 -20.48 -0.02 -18.12
C GLU A 8 -20.09 0.78 -16.86
N ILE A 9 -20.97 0.86 -15.85
CA ILE A 9 -20.65 1.50 -14.57
C ILE A 9 -19.46 0.83 -13.87
N ILE A 10 -19.32 -0.50 -13.98
CA ILE A 10 -18.16 -1.22 -13.43
C ILE A 10 -16.90 -0.92 -14.23
N LYS A 11 -16.96 -0.85 -15.56
CA LYS A 11 -15.81 -0.52 -16.40
C LYS A 11 -15.29 0.90 -16.18
N ASP A 12 -16.19 1.86 -15.93
CA ASP A 12 -15.81 3.25 -15.62
C ASP A 12 -15.16 3.38 -14.23
N PHE A 13 -15.50 2.51 -13.27
CA PHE A 13 -14.78 2.41 -11.99
C PHE A 13 -13.35 1.85 -12.15
N PHE A 14 -13.07 1.13 -13.24
CA PHE A 14 -11.77 0.52 -13.55
C PHE A 14 -10.94 1.29 -14.59
N THR A 15 -11.41 2.44 -15.10
CA THR A 15 -10.62 3.26 -16.03
C THR A 15 -10.21 4.60 -15.42
N PRO A 16 -8.95 4.77 -15.01
CA PRO A 16 -8.42 6.10 -14.78
C PRO A 16 -7.88 6.60 -16.12
N ARG A 17 -8.61 7.55 -16.74
CA ARG A 17 -8.06 8.44 -17.77
C ARG A 17 -7.00 9.32 -17.12
N ASN A 18 -5.76 8.85 -17.13
CA ASN A 18 -4.55 9.66 -17.09
C ASN A 18 -3.39 8.77 -17.54
N LYS A 19 -2.52 9.29 -18.40
CA LYS A 19 -1.31 8.61 -18.91
C LYS A 19 -0.21 8.50 -17.81
N ASN A 20 -0.60 8.14 -16.59
CA ASN A 20 0.27 7.88 -15.47
C ASN A 20 0.15 6.39 -15.19
N VAL A 21 1.27 5.65 -15.21
CA VAL A 21 1.39 4.20 -14.93
C VAL A 21 0.30 3.71 -13.93
N ASN A 22 -0.83 3.23 -14.47
CA ASN A 22 -2.01 2.84 -13.71
C ASN A 22 -1.83 1.40 -13.24
N LEU A 23 -0.86 1.21 -12.36
CA LEU A 23 -0.77 -0.02 -11.59
C LEU A 23 -2.05 -0.08 -10.74
N GLY A 24 -2.85 -1.12 -10.92
CA GLY A 24 -4.04 -1.37 -10.13
C GLY A 24 -3.67 -1.80 -8.70
N ALA A 25 -4.69 -1.94 -7.85
CA ALA A 25 -4.50 -2.38 -6.46
C ALA A 25 -3.70 -3.69 -6.34
N ALA A 26 -3.83 -4.59 -7.33
CA ALA A 26 -3.09 -5.85 -7.38
C ALA A 26 -1.58 -5.66 -7.58
N GLU A 27 -1.16 -4.74 -8.46
CA GLU A 27 0.26 -4.42 -8.61
C GLU A 27 0.82 -3.68 -7.38
N ASP A 28 0.03 -2.81 -6.76
CA ASP A 28 0.43 -2.15 -5.51
C ASP A 28 0.68 -3.14 -4.40
N ILE A 29 -0.18 -4.15 -4.28
CA ILE A 29 0.02 -5.26 -3.34
C ILE A 29 1.33 -5.98 -3.64
N LYS A 30 1.67 -6.24 -4.92
CA LYS A 30 2.93 -6.91 -5.28
C LYS A 30 4.14 -6.07 -4.88
N ILE A 31 4.12 -4.77 -5.16
CA ILE A 31 5.22 -3.84 -4.81
C ILE A 31 5.34 -3.73 -3.30
N LEU A 32 4.24 -3.48 -2.58
CA LEU A 32 4.23 -3.40 -1.12
C LEU A 32 4.72 -4.71 -0.48
N SER A 33 4.33 -5.86 -1.03
CA SER A 33 4.76 -7.18 -0.56
C SER A 33 6.26 -7.43 -0.76
N LYS A 34 6.86 -6.83 -1.80
CA LYS A 34 8.30 -6.92 -2.09
C LYS A 34 9.12 -5.95 -1.24
N LEU A 35 8.59 -4.74 -1.01
CA LEU A 35 9.20 -3.73 -0.14
C LEU A 35 9.10 -4.10 1.34
N ALA A 36 8.20 -4.99 1.74
CA ALA A 36 7.96 -5.31 3.13
C ALA A 36 9.01 -6.29 3.68
N ASP A 37 9.66 -5.89 4.76
CA ASP A 37 10.30 -6.83 5.69
C ASP A 37 9.23 -7.50 6.56
N LYS A 38 8.28 -6.70 7.07
CA LYS A 38 7.19 -7.17 7.93
C LYS A 38 5.88 -6.47 7.64
N ALA A 39 4.77 -7.19 7.72
CA ALA A 39 3.42 -6.65 7.59
C ALA A 39 2.46 -7.43 8.51
N GLU A 40 2.08 -6.84 9.65
CA GLU A 40 1.30 -7.56 10.66
C GLU A 40 0.42 -6.63 11.51
N TYR A 41 -0.56 -7.21 12.22
CA TYR A 41 -1.33 -6.48 13.21
C TYR A 41 -0.67 -6.60 14.59
N MET A 42 -0.49 -5.47 15.26
CA MET A 42 0.04 -5.44 16.62
C MET A 42 -0.87 -4.61 17.52
N ARG A 43 -0.97 -5.02 18.78
CA ARG A 43 -1.62 -4.25 19.84
C ARG A 43 -0.58 -3.38 20.55
N ALA A 44 -0.81 -2.07 20.55
CA ALA A 44 0.01 -1.12 21.29
C ALA A 44 -0.28 -1.19 22.80
N ARG A 45 0.60 -0.59 23.62
CA ARG A 45 0.47 -0.59 25.10
C ARG A 45 -0.84 0.04 25.61
N ASN A 46 -1.41 0.96 24.84
CA ASN A 46 -2.70 1.60 25.14
C ASN A 46 -3.92 0.74 24.73
N GLY A 47 -3.71 -0.53 24.33
CA GLY A 47 -4.77 -1.44 23.89
C GLY A 47 -5.24 -1.25 22.45
N VAL A 48 -4.80 -0.19 21.76
CA VAL A 48 -5.19 0.10 20.38
C VAL A 48 -4.48 -0.86 19.42
N VAL A 49 -5.22 -1.40 18.45
CA VAL A 49 -4.66 -2.30 17.42
C VAL A 49 -4.34 -1.50 16.16
N TYR A 50 -3.13 -1.67 15.67
CA TYR A 50 -2.66 -1.08 14.42
C TYR A 50 -2.19 -2.19 13.47
N PHE A 51 -2.36 -1.96 12.18
CA PHE A 51 -1.57 -2.64 11.17
C PHE A 51 -0.22 -1.92 11.05
N TYR A 52 0.85 -2.69 11.19
CA TYR A 52 2.23 -2.25 11.04
C TYR A 52 2.80 -2.78 9.73
N TYR A 53 3.37 -1.88 8.96
CA TYR A 53 4.13 -2.18 7.76
C TYR A 53 5.56 -1.67 7.94
N VAL A 54 6.52 -2.59 7.87
CA VAL A 54 7.94 -2.35 8.02
C VAL A 54 8.59 -2.58 6.66
N PRO A 55 9.10 -1.52 6.00
CA PRO A 55 9.84 -1.69 4.76
C PRO A 55 11.22 -2.30 5.04
N SER A 56 11.75 -3.09 4.10
CA SER A 56 13.11 -3.63 4.16
C SER A 56 14.19 -2.55 4.07
N ASN A 57 13.87 -1.40 3.48
CA ASN A 57 14.74 -0.23 3.41
C ASN A 57 13.96 1.03 3.79
N GLU A 58 14.52 1.85 4.69
CA GLU A 58 13.86 3.08 5.15
C GLU A 58 13.60 4.08 4.01
N LYS A 59 14.41 4.05 2.94
CA LYS A 59 14.23 4.92 1.76
C LYS A 59 12.92 4.65 1.00
N ASP A 60 12.30 3.50 1.23
CA ASP A 60 11.08 3.10 0.53
C ASP A 60 9.80 3.46 1.31
N ILE A 61 9.93 4.08 2.49
CA ILE A 61 8.78 4.42 3.34
C ILE A 61 7.81 5.37 2.64
N ASP A 62 8.32 6.34 1.88
CA ASP A 62 7.49 7.32 1.17
C ASP A 62 6.77 6.68 -0.01
N ILE A 63 7.42 5.74 -0.70
CA ILE A 63 6.82 4.94 -1.78
C ILE A 63 5.68 4.10 -1.19
N ALA A 64 5.96 3.33 -0.13
CA ALA A 64 4.95 2.50 0.52
C ALA A 64 3.76 3.34 1.02
N LYS A 65 4.04 4.51 1.61
CA LYS A 65 3.02 5.45 2.06
C LYS A 65 2.16 5.94 0.90
N PHE A 66 2.78 6.31 -0.22
CA PHE A 66 2.09 6.76 -1.43
C PHE A 66 1.15 5.68 -1.98
N LEU A 67 1.64 4.43 -2.12
CA LEU A 67 0.83 3.31 -2.62
C LEU A 67 -0.35 3.00 -1.69
N MET A 68 -0.15 3.06 -0.38
CA MET A 68 -1.23 2.87 0.59
C MET A 68 -2.29 4.00 0.52
N VAL A 69 -1.86 5.26 0.42
CA VAL A 69 -2.77 6.41 0.27
C VAL A 69 -3.57 6.31 -1.03
N ARG A 70 -2.92 5.89 -2.12
CA ARG A 70 -3.56 5.65 -3.42
C ARG A 70 -4.67 4.60 -3.33
N ASN A 71 -4.54 3.61 -2.45
CA ASN A 71 -5.55 2.58 -2.16
C ASN A 71 -6.51 2.97 -1.02
N GLY A 72 -6.58 4.26 -0.70
CA GLY A 72 -7.55 4.83 0.24
C GLY A 72 -7.26 4.54 1.71
N LEU A 73 -6.03 4.14 2.06
CA LEU A 73 -5.59 3.99 3.45
C LEU A 73 -5.06 5.32 4.00
N LYS A 74 -4.95 5.41 5.33
CA LYS A 74 -4.38 6.58 6.04
C LYS A 74 -3.16 6.15 6.88
N PRO A 75 -2.03 5.82 6.24
CA PRO A 75 -0.81 5.45 6.95
C PRO A 75 -0.15 6.64 7.63
N HIS A 76 0.27 6.45 8.88
CA HIS A 76 1.11 7.39 9.61
C HIS A 76 2.52 6.83 9.73
N VAL A 77 3.50 7.67 9.43
CA VAL A 77 4.90 7.35 9.67
C VAL A 77 5.14 7.34 11.18
N HIS A 78 5.82 6.31 11.68
CA HIS A 78 6.09 6.11 13.09
C HIS A 78 7.47 5.49 13.28
N LYS A 79 8.18 5.91 14.32
CA LYS A 79 9.44 5.25 14.72
C LYS A 79 9.13 4.17 15.74
N SER A 80 9.10 2.92 15.28
CA SER A 80 8.84 1.75 16.11
C SER A 80 10.06 1.42 16.97
N ARG A 81 9.83 1.02 18.22
CA ARG A 81 10.85 0.46 19.13
C ARG A 81 10.64 -1.04 19.39
N TYR A 82 9.82 -1.70 18.57
CA TYR A 82 9.48 -3.11 18.71
C TYR A 82 10.54 -4.06 18.12
N SER A 83 11.60 -3.51 17.53
CA SER A 83 12.78 -4.20 16.99
C SER A 83 14.02 -3.87 17.82
N TYR A 84 15.08 -4.69 17.68
CA TYR A 84 16.36 -4.51 18.39
C TYR A 84 16.94 -3.11 18.23
N ALA A 85 16.78 -2.50 17.05
CA ALA A 85 17.04 -1.09 16.79
C ALA A 85 15.72 -0.37 16.41
N PRO A 86 15.54 0.92 16.73
CA PRO A 86 14.36 1.66 16.29
C PRO A 86 14.28 1.73 14.77
N VAL A 87 13.14 1.33 14.19
CA VAL A 87 12.92 1.32 12.73
C VAL A 87 11.75 2.21 12.33
N MET A 88 11.85 2.83 11.16
CA MET A 88 10.76 3.60 10.57
C MET A 88 9.69 2.67 9.97
N VAL A 89 8.44 2.87 10.38
CA VAL A 89 7.31 2.03 9.97
C VAL A 89 6.12 2.88 9.55
N LEU A 90 5.22 2.28 8.79
CA LEU A 90 3.88 2.80 8.57
C LEU A 90 2.91 2.09 9.50
N ARG A 91 2.14 2.87 10.27
CA ARG A 91 1.05 2.36 11.10
C ARG A 91 -0.30 2.85 10.59
N ILE A 92 -1.29 1.96 10.58
CA ILE A 92 -2.68 2.29 10.23
C ILE A 92 -3.58 1.78 11.34
N LEU A 93 -4.52 2.60 11.81
CA LEU A 93 -5.49 2.18 12.81
C LEU A 93 -6.36 1.04 12.26
N HIS A 94 -6.49 -0.04 13.03
CA HIS A 94 -7.33 -1.17 12.64
C HIS A 94 -8.81 -0.74 12.46
N SER A 95 -9.29 0.24 13.23
CA SER A 95 -10.63 0.82 13.06
C SER A 95 -10.86 1.43 11.67
N ASP A 96 -9.82 2.00 11.05
CA ASP A 96 -9.92 2.64 9.73
C ASP A 96 -9.91 1.63 8.59
N ILE A 97 -9.23 0.50 8.82
CA ILE A 97 -9.21 -0.65 7.92
C ILE A 97 -10.54 -1.42 8.02
N ARG A 98 -11.00 -1.71 9.25
CA ARG A 98 -12.19 -2.53 9.49
C ARG A 98 -13.46 -1.96 8.87
N LYS A 99 -13.58 -0.63 8.74
CA LYS A 99 -14.76 0.04 8.17
C LYS A 99 -14.98 -0.25 6.68
N SER A 100 -13.96 -0.68 5.93
CA SER A 100 -14.06 -0.90 4.48
C SER A 100 -13.61 -2.33 4.08
N PRO A 101 -14.48 -3.14 3.45
CA PRO A 101 -14.12 -4.46 2.94
C PRO A 101 -12.92 -4.42 1.98
N SER A 102 -12.86 -3.42 1.09
CA SER A 102 -11.76 -3.30 0.12
C SER A 102 -10.43 -3.02 0.81
N ARG A 103 -10.40 -2.15 1.82
CA ARG A 103 -9.20 -1.89 2.63
C ARG A 103 -8.73 -3.12 3.40
N ARG A 104 -9.67 -3.88 3.99
CA ARG A 104 -9.36 -5.14 4.68
C ARG A 104 -8.72 -6.14 3.74
N LEU A 105 -9.30 -6.33 2.55
CA LEU A 105 -8.77 -7.24 1.54
C LEU A 105 -7.39 -6.79 1.06
N PHE A 106 -7.22 -5.51 0.78
CA PHE A 106 -5.93 -4.94 0.35
C PHE A 106 -4.82 -5.22 1.36
N VAL A 107 -5.02 -4.83 2.62
CA VAL A 107 -4.03 -5.00 3.70
C VAL A 107 -3.73 -6.48 3.95
N ARG A 108 -4.75 -7.35 3.96
CA ARG A 108 -4.59 -8.80 4.13
C ARG A 108 -3.80 -9.46 2.99
N SER A 109 -3.80 -8.83 1.82
CA SER A 109 -3.13 -9.37 0.62
C SER A 109 -1.66 -8.99 0.55
N ILE A 110 -1.21 -8.02 1.36
CA ILE A 110 0.20 -7.69 1.50
C ILE A 110 0.87 -8.84 2.27
N LYS A 111 1.72 -9.59 1.58
CA LYS A 111 2.43 -10.73 2.15
C LYS A 111 3.92 -10.53 1.92
N PRO A 112 4.72 -10.22 2.96
CA PRO A 112 6.17 -10.17 2.87
C PRO A 112 6.63 -11.51 2.30
N LYS A 113 7.15 -11.50 1.07
CA LYS A 113 7.66 -12.71 0.43
C LYS A 113 9.18 -12.71 0.54
N PRO A 114 9.81 -13.85 0.87
CA PRO A 114 11.22 -14.03 0.55
C PRO A 114 11.32 -14.08 -0.98
N HIS A 115 11.85 -13.03 -1.59
CA HIS A 115 12.26 -13.01 -3.00
C HIS A 115 11.18 -13.33 -4.05
N VAL A 116 10.34 -12.34 -4.41
CA VAL A 116 9.72 -12.35 -5.75
C VAL A 116 10.72 -11.77 -6.75
N ASP A 117 11.08 -12.56 -7.77
CA ASP A 117 11.79 -12.08 -8.96
C ASP A 117 10.83 -11.24 -9.80
N ILE A 118 10.79 -9.94 -9.51
CA ILE A 118 10.28 -8.95 -10.46
C ILE A 118 11.51 -8.50 -11.24
N GLN A 119 11.63 -8.95 -12.48
CA GLN A 119 12.81 -8.79 -13.34
C GLN A 119 13.13 -7.33 -13.73
N ASP A 120 12.43 -6.33 -13.18
CA ASP A 120 12.71 -4.92 -13.45
C ASP A 120 12.17 -3.99 -12.35
N TYR A 121 12.65 -4.19 -11.12
CA TYR A 121 12.12 -3.51 -9.93
C TYR A 121 12.49 -2.01 -9.87
N ASP A 122 13.68 -1.67 -10.37
CA ASP A 122 14.19 -0.31 -10.34
C ASP A 122 13.42 0.59 -11.31
N SER A 123 13.05 0.09 -12.49
CA SER A 123 12.25 0.86 -13.45
C SER A 123 10.84 1.18 -12.90
N VAL A 124 10.23 0.23 -12.19
CA VAL A 124 8.93 0.42 -11.50
C VAL A 124 9.03 1.42 -10.35
N ILE A 125 10.07 1.32 -9.51
CA ILE A 125 10.30 2.30 -8.43
C ILE A 125 10.50 3.70 -9.00
N GLN A 126 11.30 3.84 -10.07
CA GLN A 126 11.54 5.14 -10.69
C GLN A 126 10.27 5.72 -11.32
N ALA A 127 9.44 4.89 -11.94
CA ALA A 127 8.13 5.31 -12.43
C ALA A 127 7.25 5.84 -11.28
N ILE A 128 7.22 5.17 -10.12
CA ILE A 128 6.44 5.63 -8.95
C ILE A 128 7.02 6.94 -8.40
N ARG A 129 8.34 7.07 -8.31
CA ARG A 129 8.99 8.32 -7.87
C ARG A 129 8.63 9.49 -8.79
N ASN A 130 8.58 9.26 -10.10
CA ASN A 130 8.15 10.28 -11.06
C ASN A 130 6.67 10.65 -10.87
N GLN A 131 5.79 9.67 -10.67
CA GLN A 131 4.38 9.93 -10.34
C GLN A 131 4.21 10.77 -9.07
N MET A 132 5.01 10.50 -8.04
CA MET A 132 5.00 11.31 -6.81
C MET A 132 5.35 12.76 -7.14
N ARG A 133 6.44 13.00 -7.90
CA ARG A 133 6.87 14.36 -8.27
C ARG A 133 5.82 15.13 -9.07
N GLU A 134 5.11 14.47 -9.98
CA GLU A 134 4.06 15.10 -10.79
C GLU A 134 2.82 15.48 -9.98
N LYS A 135 2.49 14.70 -8.94
CA LYS A 135 1.27 14.92 -8.13
C LYS A 135 1.44 15.96 -7.03
N PHE A 136 2.69 16.34 -6.72
CA PHE A 136 3.04 17.36 -5.73
C PHE A 136 3.59 18.66 -6.36
N ARG A 137 3.46 18.83 -7.68
CA ARG A 137 3.57 20.12 -8.38
C ARG A 137 2.21 20.79 -8.43
#